data_AF-A0A954SM63-F1
#
_entry.id   AF-A0A954SM63-F1
#
_cell.length_a   1.000
_cell.length_b   1.000
_cell.length_c   1.000
_cell.angle_alpha   90.00
_cell.angle_beta   90.00
_cell.angle_gamma   90.00
#
_symmetry.space_group_name_H-M   'P 1'
#
loop_
_entity.id
_entity.type
_entity.pdbx_description
1 polymer ?
#
loop_
_entity_poly.entity_id
_entity_poly.type
_entity_poly.pdbx_seq_one_letter_code
_entity_poly.pdbx_strand_id
1 'polypeptide(L)'
;MAASQMQISSRDQNLRQSAVRTRLLSRKRWGVSQMTTLRWSLEEDLRNYRDAGITRIGLTRNKIADFGDEHAAALLRQSGLTPTSLS
;
A
#
# COMPACT_ATOMS: atom_id res chain seq x y z
N MET A 1 -24.48 29.85 -43.33
CA MET A 1 -24.75 28.85 -42.25
C MET A 1 -23.76 27.69 -42.39
N ALA A 2 -22.50 27.80 -41.94
CA ALA A 2 -21.56 26.65 -41.91
C ALA A 2 -20.24 26.95 -41.16
N ALA A 3 -20.23 27.77 -40.10
CA ALA A 3 -18.97 28.16 -39.43
C ALA A 3 -19.01 28.04 -37.89
N SER A 4 -19.93 27.25 -37.33
CA SER A 4 -20.05 27.10 -35.85
C SER A 4 -19.93 25.68 -35.33
N GLN A 5 -19.68 24.68 -36.18
CA GLN A 5 -19.51 23.29 -35.74
C GLN A 5 -18.05 22.84 -35.58
N MET A 6 -17.06 23.64 -36.01
CA MET A 6 -15.65 23.25 -35.97
C MET A 6 -14.85 23.90 -34.82
N GLN A 7 -15.47 24.20 -33.68
CA GLN A 7 -14.75 24.65 -32.47
C GLN A 7 -15.08 23.84 -31.21
N ILE A 8 -16.07 22.95 -31.27
CA ILE A 8 -16.46 22.14 -30.11
C ILE A 8 -15.50 20.96 -29.94
N SER A 9 -14.98 20.37 -31.04
CA SER A 9 -14.07 19.22 -31.00
C SER A 9 -12.69 19.50 -30.37
N SER A 10 -12.21 20.74 -30.43
CA SER A 10 -10.90 21.11 -29.87
C SER A 10 -10.91 21.41 -28.36
N ARG A 11 -12.09 21.71 -27.78
CA ARG A 11 -12.25 21.91 -26.34
C ARG A 11 -12.27 20.59 -25.57
N ASP A 12 -12.89 19.56 -26.13
CA ASP A 12 -12.93 18.22 -25.53
C ASP A 12 -11.56 17.52 -25.54
N GLN A 13 -10.72 17.77 -26.55
CA GLN A 13 -9.35 17.21 -26.59
C GLN A 13 -8.42 17.84 -25.55
N ASN A 14 -8.59 19.13 -25.22
CA ASN A 14 -7.80 19.79 -24.18
C ASN A 14 -8.11 19.24 -22.76
N LEU A 15 -9.36 18.82 -22.53
CA LEU A 15 -9.78 18.18 -21.28
C LEU A 15 -9.25 16.74 -21.13
N ARG A 16 -8.91 16.07 -22.25
CA ARG A 16 -8.25 14.76 -22.21
C ARG A 16 -6.75 14.84 -21.91
N GLN A 17 -6.11 15.97 -22.18
CA GLN A 17 -4.69 16.17 -21.86
C GLN A 17 -4.46 16.69 -20.44
N SER A 18 -5.46 17.29 -19.79
CA SER A 18 -5.33 17.79 -18.40
C SER A 18 -5.32 16.68 -17.34
N ALA A 19 -5.78 15.47 -17.67
CA ALA A 19 -5.82 14.33 -16.76
C ALA A 19 -4.46 13.64 -16.51
N VAL A 20 -3.39 14.08 -17.17
CA VAL A 20 -2.05 13.48 -17.02
C VAL A 20 -1.21 14.16 -15.93
N ARG A 21 -1.70 15.25 -15.32
CA ARG A 21 -0.97 16.05 -14.32
C ARG A 21 -1.18 15.63 -12.86
N THR A 22 -1.69 14.44 -12.58
CA THR A 22 -1.84 14.03 -11.18
C THR A 22 -1.31 12.62 -10.93
N ARG A 23 -0.30 12.60 -10.06
CA ARG A 23 0.16 11.48 -9.22
C ARG A 23 1.36 10.64 -9.68
N LEU A 24 2.36 11.27 -10.32
CA LEU A 24 3.75 10.84 -10.14
C LEU A 24 4.36 11.42 -8.84
N LEU A 25 3.60 11.45 -7.75
CA LEU A 25 4.23 11.38 -6.44
C LEU A 25 4.63 9.92 -6.30
N SER A 26 5.86 9.60 -6.76
CA SER A 26 6.54 8.35 -6.44
C SER A 26 6.54 8.21 -4.92
N ARG A 27 5.46 7.63 -4.40
CA ARG A 27 5.27 7.34 -2.99
C ARG A 27 6.37 6.34 -2.66
N LYS A 28 7.49 6.82 -2.15
CA LYS A 28 8.63 5.99 -1.75
C LYS A 28 8.07 4.88 -0.86
N ARG A 29 8.09 3.66 -1.39
CA ARG A 29 7.60 2.44 -0.74
C ARG A 29 8.76 1.86 0.03
N TRP A 30 8.76 2.05 1.34
CA TRP A 30 9.73 1.42 2.23
C TRP A 30 9.02 0.27 2.93
N GLY A 31 9.68 -0.88 3.01
CA GLY A 31 9.19 -2.09 3.68
C GLY A 31 10.37 -2.76 4.36
N VAL A 32 10.13 -3.31 5.55
CA VAL A 32 11.15 -4.00 6.34
C VAL A 32 10.98 -5.51 6.14
N SER A 33 12.10 -6.21 5.90
CA SER A 33 12.10 -7.67 5.83
C SER A 33 12.12 -8.26 7.23
N GLN A 34 11.18 -9.16 7.52
CA GLN A 34 11.10 -9.86 8.82
C GLN A 34 12.31 -10.75 9.13
N MET A 35 13.20 -10.99 8.15
CA MET A 35 14.48 -11.67 8.42
C MET A 35 15.39 -10.87 9.36
N THR A 36 15.22 -9.54 9.46
CA THR A 36 16.01 -8.70 10.38
C THR A 36 15.39 -8.58 11.78
N THR A 37 14.17 -9.08 11.99
CA THR A 37 13.47 -9.12 13.30
C THR A 37 13.12 -10.56 13.72
N LEU A 38 13.96 -11.54 13.40
CA LEU A 38 13.75 -12.95 13.80
C LEU A 38 13.65 -13.18 15.31
N ARG A 39 14.05 -12.21 16.14
CA ARG A 39 13.96 -12.28 17.61
C ARG A 39 12.62 -11.80 18.19
N TRP A 40 11.77 -11.17 17.38
CA TRP A 40 10.50 -10.58 17.85
C TRP A 40 9.32 -11.48 17.50
N SER A 41 8.38 -11.57 18.45
CA SER A 41 7.07 -12.16 18.20
C SER A 41 6.30 -11.31 17.18
N LEU A 42 5.30 -11.92 16.51
CA LEU A 42 4.48 -11.20 15.54
C LEU A 42 3.86 -9.93 16.15
N GLU A 43 3.35 -10.01 17.36
CA GLU A 43 2.76 -8.85 18.03
C GLU A 43 3.76 -7.72 18.27
N GLU A 44 5.00 -8.08 18.59
CA GLU A 44 6.07 -7.14 18.86
C GLU A 44 6.55 -6.45 17.58
N ASP A 45 6.62 -7.17 16.46
CA ASP A 45 6.79 -6.55 15.13
C ASP A 45 5.66 -5.56 14.83
N LEU A 46 4.41 -5.95 15.02
CA LEU A 46 3.27 -5.09 14.70
C LEU A 46 3.25 -3.82 15.55
N ARG A 47 3.55 -3.93 16.86
CA ARG A 47 3.68 -2.79 17.77
C ARG A 47 4.81 -1.86 17.34
N ASN A 48 6.01 -2.39 17.19
CA ASN A 48 7.19 -1.59 16.86
C ASN A 48 7.09 -0.94 15.47
N TYR A 49 6.50 -1.63 14.50
CA TYR A 49 6.29 -1.06 13.16
C TYR A 49 5.26 0.04 13.14
N ARG A 50 4.15 -0.13 13.87
CA ARG A 50 3.18 0.94 14.04
C ARG A 50 3.81 2.16 14.70
N ASP A 51 4.56 1.96 15.79
CA ASP A 51 5.18 3.05 16.53
C ASP A 51 6.29 3.75 15.71
N ALA A 52 6.94 3.04 14.79
CA ALA A 52 7.87 3.58 13.80
C ALA A 52 7.19 4.25 12.59
N GLY A 53 5.86 4.31 12.52
CA GLY A 53 5.11 4.86 11.39
C GLY A 53 5.18 4.02 10.11
N ILE A 54 5.62 2.76 10.22
CA ILE A 54 5.59 1.81 9.11
C ILE A 54 4.12 1.40 8.90
N THR A 55 3.71 1.30 7.63
CA THR A 55 2.32 0.97 7.26
C THR A 55 2.19 -0.37 6.55
N ARG A 56 3.31 -1.04 6.29
CA ARG A 56 3.41 -2.22 5.43
C ARG A 56 4.38 -3.24 6.00
N ILE A 57 3.99 -4.51 5.99
CA ILE A 57 4.78 -5.63 6.51
C ILE A 57 4.86 -6.77 5.49
N GLY A 58 6.00 -7.44 5.37
CA GLY A 58 6.13 -8.73 4.68
C GLY A 58 6.01 -9.85 5.71
N LEU A 59 5.16 -10.84 5.51
CA LEU A 59 4.91 -11.92 6.48
C LEU A 59 5.68 -13.19 6.11
N THR A 60 6.08 -13.95 7.13
CA THR A 60 6.65 -15.28 6.96
C THR A 60 5.74 -16.32 7.60
N ARG A 61 5.51 -17.45 6.92
CA ARG A 61 4.68 -18.56 7.44
C ARG A 61 5.19 -19.09 8.77
N ASN A 62 6.50 -19.12 8.95
CA ASN A 62 7.11 -19.56 10.20
C ASN A 62 6.65 -18.74 11.41
N LYS A 63 6.47 -17.41 11.26
CA LYS A 63 5.96 -16.56 12.35
C LYS A 63 4.45 -16.67 12.56
N ILE A 64 3.71 -17.07 11.53
CA ILE A 64 2.26 -17.28 11.62
C ILE A 64 1.95 -18.65 12.24
N ALA A 65 2.79 -19.66 11.98
CA ALA A 65 2.61 -21.02 12.48
C ALA A 65 2.51 -21.07 14.01
N ASP A 66 3.21 -20.19 14.72
CA ASP A 66 3.18 -20.10 16.18
C ASP A 66 1.85 -19.56 16.75
N PHE A 67 1.10 -18.79 15.95
CA PHE A 67 -0.16 -18.14 16.37
C PHE A 67 -1.41 -18.75 15.73
N GLY A 68 -1.23 -19.49 14.62
CA GLY A 68 -2.33 -19.88 13.75
C GLY A 68 -2.83 -18.73 12.86
N ASP A 69 -3.32 -19.09 11.68
CA ASP A 69 -3.70 -18.15 10.63
C ASP A 69 -4.77 -17.14 11.08
N GLU A 70 -5.77 -17.60 11.83
CA GLU A 70 -6.88 -16.77 12.30
C GLU A 70 -6.43 -15.70 13.30
N HIS A 71 -5.59 -16.09 14.25
CA HIS A 71 -5.08 -15.19 15.29
C HIS A 71 -4.12 -14.15 14.69
N ALA A 72 -3.25 -14.58 13.78
CA ALA A 72 -2.38 -13.67 13.03
C ALA A 72 -3.20 -12.67 12.20
N ALA A 73 -4.27 -13.11 11.55
CA ALA A 73 -5.15 -12.23 10.79
C ALA A 73 -5.91 -11.22 11.68
N ALA A 74 -6.32 -11.62 12.89
CA ALA A 74 -6.94 -10.71 13.85
C ALA A 74 -5.96 -9.63 14.31
N LEU A 75 -4.73 -10.02 14.67
CA LEU A 75 -3.66 -9.10 15.07
C LEU A 75 -3.30 -8.11 13.95
N LEU A 76 -3.19 -8.59 12.71
CA LEU A 76 -2.95 -7.73 11.56
C LEU A 76 -4.05 -6.68 11.37
N ARG A 77 -5.32 -7.08 11.47
CA ARG A 77 -6.45 -6.15 11.39
C ARG A 77 -6.40 -5.09 12.49
N GLN A 78 -6.09 -5.49 13.72
CA GLN A 78 -5.98 -4.57 14.86
C GLN A 78 -4.81 -3.59 14.72
N SER A 79 -3.68 -4.04 14.16
CA SER A 79 -2.49 -3.20 13.98
C SER A 79 -2.64 -2.10 12.92
N GLY A 80 -3.60 -2.24 11.99
CA GLY A 80 -3.76 -1.33 10.85
C GLY A 80 -2.65 -1.44 9.79
N LEU A 81 -1.76 -2.44 9.91
CA LEU A 81 -0.67 -2.69 8.96
C LEU A 81 -1.16 -3.48 7.76
N THR A 82 -0.67 -3.10 6.56
CA THR A 82 -1.02 -3.80 5.32
C THR A 82 0.01 -4.88 4.98
N PRO A 83 -0.37 -6.16 4.91
CA PRO A 83 0.53 -7.20 4.44
C PRO A 83 0.87 -7.01 2.96
N THR A 84 2.11 -7.26 2.60
CA THR A 84 2.63 -7.02 1.24
C THR A 84 3.11 -8.26 0.52
N SER A 85 3.50 -9.28 1.27
CA SER A 85 3.95 -10.58 0.79
C SER A 85 3.72 -11.61 1.88
N LEU A 86 3.58 -12.87 1.48
CA LEU A 86 3.56 -14.02 2.37
C LEU A 86 4.53 -15.05 1.79
N SER A 87 5.59 -15.37 2.53
CA SER A 87 6.56 -16.43 2.18
C SER A 87 6.36 -17.64 3.06
#